data_AF-A0A2D5R7P3-F1
#
_entry.id   AF-A0A2D5R7P3-F1
#
_cell.length_a   1.000
_cell.length_b   1.000
_cell.length_c   1.000
_cell.angle_alpha   90.00
_cell.angle_beta   90.00
_cell.angle_gamma   90.00
#
_symmetry.space_group_name_H-M   'P 1'
#
loop_
_entity.id
_entity.type
_entity.pdbx_description
1 polymer ?
#
loop_
_entity_poly.entity_id
_entity_poly.type
_entity_poly.pdbx_seq_one_letter_code
_entity_poly.pdbx_strand_id
1 'polypeptide(L)'
;MTTLNLSTTTIASYTVEDLKTIKAAALQHARDAAEASVAANGELGYCGFAWVNIYGVRGNTKLGRNMKAAGFEKDYTGAYSIWNPSGLGTQCMYTKEQGAYAAAKVFSAAGFTAYAGSRAD
;
A
#
# COMPACT_ATOMS: atom_id res chain seq x y z
N MET A 1 -16.04 1.20 4.85
CA MET A 1 -15.22 0.77 3.70
C MET A 1 -15.32 1.89 2.69
N THR A 2 -14.22 2.56 2.33
CA THR A 2 -14.27 3.64 1.33
C THR A 2 -14.69 3.02 0.00
N THR A 3 -15.79 3.50 -0.56
CA THR A 3 -16.25 3.01 -1.88
C THR A 3 -15.36 3.67 -2.93
N LEU A 4 -14.52 2.88 -3.58
CA LEU A 4 -13.70 3.36 -4.68
C LEU A 4 -14.54 3.34 -5.95
N ASN A 5 -14.67 4.48 -6.61
CA ASN A 5 -15.31 4.58 -7.92
C ASN A 5 -14.35 4.06 -8.98
N LEU A 6 -14.30 2.73 -9.13
CA LEU A 6 -13.48 2.04 -10.12
C LEU A 6 -14.33 1.76 -11.37
N SER A 7 -13.68 1.78 -12.54
CA SER A 7 -14.32 1.49 -13.83
C SER A 7 -14.76 0.02 -13.96
N THR A 8 -14.24 -0.86 -13.11
CA THR A 8 -14.47 -2.31 -13.12
C THR A 8 -14.14 -2.93 -11.77
N THR A 9 -14.61 -4.16 -11.52
CA THR A 9 -14.26 -4.99 -10.36
C THR A 9 -13.31 -6.14 -10.71
N THR A 10 -12.99 -6.32 -12.00
CA THR A 10 -12.07 -7.37 -12.46
C THR A 10 -10.65 -6.84 -12.51
N ILE A 11 -9.76 -7.42 -11.70
CA ILE A 11 -8.36 -6.97 -11.55
C ILE A 11 -7.61 -6.83 -12.88
N ALA A 12 -7.78 -7.77 -13.81
CA ALA A 12 -7.09 -7.76 -15.10
C ALA A 12 -7.53 -6.60 -16.02
N SER A 13 -8.67 -5.98 -15.70
CA SER A 13 -9.29 -4.91 -16.46
C SER A 13 -9.03 -3.52 -15.89
N TYR A 14 -8.41 -3.40 -14.70
CA TYR A 14 -8.11 -2.10 -14.10
C TYR A 14 -7.30 -1.21 -15.06
N THR A 15 -7.81 0.00 -15.23
CA THR A 15 -7.16 1.06 -15.99
C THR A 15 -6.02 1.69 -15.18
N VAL A 16 -5.21 2.53 -15.83
CA VAL A 16 -4.18 3.31 -15.12
C VAL A 16 -4.82 4.23 -14.07
N GLU A 17 -5.99 4.81 -14.36
CA GLU A 17 -6.70 5.69 -13.42
C GLU A 17 -7.33 4.93 -12.25
N ASP A 18 -7.84 3.71 -12.47
CA ASP A 18 -8.28 2.85 -11.37
C ASP A 18 -7.11 2.55 -10.42
N LEU A 19 -5.94 2.21 -10.97
CA LEU A 19 -4.76 1.87 -10.18
C LEU A 19 -4.22 3.09 -9.40
N LYS A 20 -4.25 4.29 -10.00
CA LYS A 20 -3.93 5.53 -9.29
C LYS A 20 -4.94 5.80 -8.17
N THR A 21 -6.23 5.60 -8.42
CA THR A 21 -7.30 5.76 -7.43
C THR A 21 -7.12 4.80 -6.26
N ILE A 22 -6.86 3.51 -6.54
CA ILE A 22 -6.56 2.49 -5.52
C ILE A 22 -5.30 2.87 -4.73
N LYS A 23 -4.24 3.31 -5.41
CA LYS A 23 -2.99 3.75 -4.75
C LYS A 23 -3.26 4.92 -3.82
N ALA A 24 -3.94 5.97 -4.30
CA ALA A 24 -4.27 7.15 -3.50
C ALA A 24 -5.09 6.78 -2.26
N ALA A 25 -6.09 5.92 -2.40
CA ALA A 25 -6.86 5.43 -1.27
C ALA A 25 -6.02 4.62 -0.28
N ALA A 26 -5.15 3.73 -0.77
CA ALA A 26 -4.25 2.95 0.09
C ALA A 26 -3.32 3.86 0.91
N LEU A 27 -2.77 4.91 0.29
CA LEU A 27 -1.94 5.91 0.97
C LEU A 27 -2.73 6.73 2.00
N GLN A 28 -3.96 7.16 1.66
CA GLN A 28 -4.83 7.88 2.59
C GLN A 28 -5.17 7.02 3.81
N HIS A 29 -5.63 5.78 3.60
CA HIS A 29 -5.92 4.86 4.69
C HIS A 29 -4.69 4.52 5.54
N ALA A 30 -3.52 4.43 4.92
CA ALA A 30 -2.27 4.25 5.64
C ALA A 30 -1.93 5.45 6.53
N ARG A 31 -2.13 6.66 6.02
CA ARG A 31 -1.95 7.90 6.78
C ARG A 31 -2.93 7.97 7.95
N ASP A 32 -4.22 7.78 7.70
CA ASP A 32 -5.26 7.84 8.74
C ASP A 32 -4.98 6.84 9.88
N ALA A 33 -4.61 5.60 9.53
CA ALA A 33 -4.29 4.56 10.52
C ALA A 33 -3.02 4.88 11.32
N ALA A 34 -2.00 5.44 10.66
CA ALA A 34 -0.77 5.83 11.33
C ALA A 34 -0.99 7.05 12.24
N GLU A 35 -1.75 8.06 11.80
CA GLU A 35 -2.11 9.22 12.63
C GLU A 35 -2.97 8.81 13.82
N ALA A 36 -3.92 7.89 13.64
CA ALA A 36 -4.69 7.31 14.75
C ALA A 36 -3.81 6.53 15.73
N SER A 37 -2.80 5.79 15.24
CA SER A 37 -1.81 5.11 16.07
C SER A 37 -1.03 6.09 16.94
N VAL A 38 -0.54 7.19 16.36
CA VAL A 38 0.18 8.24 17.10
C VAL A 38 -0.74 8.93 18.11
N ALA A 39 -2.00 9.21 17.74
CA ALA A 39 -2.95 9.83 18.66
C ALA A 39 -3.28 8.95 19.87
N ALA A 40 -3.40 7.64 19.67
CA ALA A 40 -3.74 6.69 20.72
C ALA A 40 -2.56 6.30 21.60
N ASN A 41 -1.36 6.20 21.02
CA ASN A 41 -0.20 5.59 21.67
C ASN A 41 0.97 6.57 21.84
N GLY A 42 1.00 7.70 21.16
CA GLY A 42 2.21 8.49 20.97
C GLY A 42 3.22 7.79 20.06
N GLU A 43 4.47 8.23 20.08
CA GLU A 43 5.57 7.57 19.36
C GLU A 43 6.16 6.42 20.20
N LEU A 44 5.37 5.36 20.40
CA LEU A 44 5.80 4.17 21.13
C LEU A 44 6.38 3.10 20.21
N GLY A 45 7.58 2.58 20.52
CA GLY A 45 8.17 1.42 19.86
C GLY A 45 9.62 1.61 19.43
N TYR A 46 10.17 0.59 18.77
CA TYR A 46 11.51 0.61 18.16
C TYR A 46 11.52 1.45 16.88
N CYS A 47 12.69 1.99 16.55
CA CYS A 47 12.95 2.59 15.25
C CYS A 47 12.83 1.53 14.15
N GLY A 48 12.34 1.93 12.98
CA GLY A 48 12.28 1.00 11.86
C GLY A 48 11.50 1.48 10.66
N PHE A 49 11.23 0.53 9.77
CA PHE A 49 10.58 0.75 8.49
C PHE A 49 9.37 -0.16 8.35
N ALA A 50 8.40 0.28 7.53
CA ALA A 50 7.33 -0.57 7.06
C ALA A 50 7.02 -0.27 5.59
N TRP A 51 6.48 -1.26 4.90
CA TRP A 51 6.13 -1.21 3.49
C TRP A 51 4.97 -2.16 3.20
N VAL A 52 4.40 -2.08 2.00
CA VAL A 52 3.42 -3.06 1.49
C VAL A 52 3.95 -3.66 0.19
N ASN A 53 3.86 -4.99 0.08
CA ASN A 53 4.17 -5.74 -1.12
C ASN A 53 2.89 -6.24 -1.81
N ILE A 54 2.85 -6.16 -3.14
CA ILE A 54 1.77 -6.66 -4.00
C ILE A 54 2.36 -7.73 -4.92
N TYR A 55 1.86 -8.96 -4.77
CA TYR A 55 2.38 -10.15 -5.43
C TYR A 55 1.52 -10.59 -6.62
N GLY A 56 2.08 -11.48 -7.44
CA GLY A 56 1.34 -12.16 -8.52
C GLY A 56 1.16 -11.37 -9.81
N VAL A 57 1.64 -10.12 -9.89
CA VAL A 57 1.49 -9.29 -11.10
C VAL A 57 2.73 -9.36 -11.99
N ARG A 58 2.59 -10.04 -13.14
CA ARG A 58 3.63 -10.15 -14.17
C ARG A 58 3.69 -8.89 -15.03
N GLY A 59 4.88 -8.35 -15.26
CA GLY A 59 5.09 -7.07 -15.96
C GLY A 59 4.68 -7.08 -17.44
N ASN A 60 4.66 -8.24 -18.09
CA ASN A 60 4.25 -8.40 -19.49
C ASN A 60 2.72 -8.51 -19.68
N THR A 61 1.94 -8.48 -18.61
CA THR A 61 0.47 -8.47 -18.68
C THR A 61 -0.06 -7.05 -18.87
N LYS A 62 -1.33 -6.92 -19.30
CA LYS A 62 -2.01 -5.61 -19.36
C LYS A 62 -1.99 -4.92 -17.99
N LEU A 63 -2.36 -5.65 -16.94
CA LEU A 63 -2.32 -5.17 -15.55
C LEU A 63 -0.91 -4.71 -15.15
N GLY A 64 0.13 -5.51 -15.41
CA GLY A 64 1.51 -5.14 -15.05
C GLY A 64 2.01 -3.88 -15.76
N ARG A 65 1.68 -3.71 -17.05
CA ARG A 65 1.98 -2.47 -17.78
C ARG A 65 1.23 -1.27 -17.21
N ASN A 66 -0.04 -1.45 -16.87
CA ASN A 66 -0.85 -0.39 -16.26
C ASN A 66 -0.36 -0.02 -14.86
N MET A 67 0.07 -0.99 -14.04
CA MET A 67 0.68 -0.74 -12.73
C MET A 67 1.96 0.07 -12.87
N LYS A 68 2.83 -0.27 -13.83
CA LYS A 68 4.02 0.54 -14.11
C LYS A 68 3.64 1.97 -14.53
N ALA A 69 2.66 2.13 -15.43
CA ALA A 69 2.19 3.45 -15.87
C ALA A 69 1.50 4.26 -14.76
N ALA A 70 0.92 3.60 -13.77
CA ALA A 70 0.35 4.22 -12.57
C ALA A 70 1.41 4.55 -11.49
N GLY A 71 2.69 4.29 -11.76
CA GLY A 71 3.80 4.61 -10.86
C GLY A 71 3.97 3.62 -9.71
N PHE A 72 3.62 2.34 -9.92
CA PHE A 72 4.04 1.27 -9.02
C PHE A 72 5.42 0.77 -9.45
N GLU A 73 6.30 0.57 -8.47
CA GLU A 73 7.66 0.10 -8.68
C GLU A 73 7.84 -1.31 -8.11
N LYS A 74 8.71 -2.09 -8.74
CA LYS A 74 9.04 -3.44 -8.29
C LYS A 74 10.24 -3.41 -7.36
N ASP A 75 10.21 -4.22 -6.32
CA ASP A 75 11.38 -4.52 -5.51
C ASP A 75 12.26 -5.59 -6.19
N TYR A 76 13.38 -5.92 -5.54
CA TYR A 76 14.34 -6.91 -6.03
C TYR A 76 13.78 -8.34 -6.13
N THR A 77 12.66 -8.63 -5.44
CA THR A 77 11.96 -9.92 -5.54
C THR A 77 11.00 -9.96 -6.73
N GLY A 78 10.77 -8.82 -7.37
CA GLY A 78 9.85 -8.67 -8.50
C GLY A 78 8.39 -8.41 -8.09
N ALA A 79 8.10 -8.32 -6.79
CA ALA A 79 6.81 -7.84 -6.28
C ALA A 79 6.72 -6.32 -6.43
N TYR A 80 5.53 -5.78 -6.62
CA TYR A 80 5.37 -4.32 -6.51
C TYR A 80 5.43 -3.92 -5.04
N SER A 81 6.09 -2.81 -4.72
CA SER A 81 6.29 -2.39 -3.34
C SER A 81 6.05 -0.89 -3.14
N ILE A 82 5.53 -0.52 -1.98
CA ILE A 82 5.38 0.86 -1.55
C ILE A 82 5.99 0.99 -0.15
N TRP A 83 7.11 1.70 -0.07
CA TRP A 83 7.78 2.04 1.19
C TRP A 83 7.07 3.18 1.91
N ASN A 84 6.95 3.07 3.23
CA ASN A 84 6.28 4.04 4.10
C ASN A 84 4.95 4.55 3.51
N PRO A 85 3.94 3.67 3.33
CA PRO A 85 2.70 4.05 2.64
C PRO A 85 1.92 5.17 3.36
N SER A 86 2.14 5.42 4.65
CA SER A 86 1.51 6.55 5.36
C SER A 86 2.18 7.89 5.05
N GLY A 87 3.44 7.87 4.61
CA GLY A 87 4.25 9.07 4.40
C GLY A 87 4.54 9.86 5.67
N LEU A 88 4.32 9.29 6.86
CA LEU A 88 4.69 9.94 8.12
C LEU A 88 6.21 9.84 8.35
N GLY A 89 6.81 10.94 8.83
CA GLY A 89 8.24 11.05 9.14
C GLY A 89 8.66 10.49 10.51
N THR A 90 7.74 9.83 11.22
CA THR A 90 8.01 9.22 12.54
C THR A 90 9.08 8.12 12.45
N GLN A 91 9.81 7.87 13.52
CA GLN A 91 10.69 6.70 13.64
C GLN A 91 9.99 5.46 14.21
N CYS A 92 8.83 5.65 14.84
CA CYS A 92 8.04 4.58 15.45
C CYS A 92 7.64 3.52 14.41
N MET A 93 8.25 2.33 14.49
CA MET A 93 7.96 1.23 13.56
C MET A 93 6.51 0.75 13.69
N TYR A 94 5.98 0.67 14.91
CA TYR A 94 4.59 0.25 15.14
C TYR A 94 3.58 1.14 14.41
N THR A 95 3.79 2.46 14.43
CA THR A 95 2.98 3.42 13.67
C THR A 95 3.08 3.20 12.17
N LYS A 96 4.29 2.94 11.64
CA LYS A 96 4.48 2.61 10.22
C LYS A 96 3.80 1.30 9.84
N GLU A 97 3.84 0.30 10.72
CA GLU A 97 3.15 -0.98 10.54
C GLU A 97 1.64 -0.78 10.44
N GLN A 98 1.03 0.03 11.31
CA GLN A 98 -0.41 0.34 11.22
C GLN A 98 -0.78 0.93 9.85
N GLY A 99 0.05 1.84 9.33
CA GLY A 99 -0.11 2.37 7.99
C GLY A 99 0.03 1.29 6.90
N ALA A 100 1.06 0.44 7.00
CA ALA A 100 1.29 -0.64 6.04
C ALA A 100 0.14 -1.68 6.03
N TYR A 101 -0.38 -2.05 7.20
CA TYR A 101 -1.53 -2.94 7.32
C TYR A 101 -2.78 -2.34 6.69
N ALA A 102 -3.02 -1.04 6.88
CA ALA A 102 -4.16 -0.36 6.29
C ALA A 102 -4.04 -0.30 4.75
N ALA A 103 -2.86 0.01 4.20
CA ALA A 103 -2.62 -0.03 2.76
C ALA A 103 -2.85 -1.44 2.18
N ALA A 104 -2.30 -2.47 2.82
CA ALA A 104 -2.47 -3.86 2.39
C ALA A 104 -3.95 -4.26 2.33
N LYS A 105 -4.75 -3.85 3.33
CA LYS A 105 -6.21 -4.10 3.33
C LYS A 105 -6.93 -3.47 2.15
N VAL A 106 -6.55 -2.25 1.73
CA VAL A 106 -7.14 -1.59 0.56
C VAL A 106 -6.79 -2.36 -0.72
N PHE A 107 -5.54 -2.76 -0.90
CA PHE A 107 -5.15 -3.57 -2.07
C PHE A 107 -5.84 -4.95 -2.08
N SER A 108 -5.93 -5.61 -0.94
CA SER A 108 -6.66 -6.87 -0.80
C SER A 108 -8.14 -6.74 -1.10
N ALA A 109 -8.79 -5.64 -0.66
CA ALA A 109 -10.18 -5.35 -1.01
C ALA A 109 -10.37 -5.05 -2.50
N ALA A 110 -9.35 -4.51 -3.17
CA ALA A 110 -9.32 -4.34 -4.63
C ALA A 110 -8.95 -5.64 -5.40
N GLY A 111 -8.78 -6.77 -4.70
CA GLY A 111 -8.55 -8.09 -5.29
C GLY A 111 -7.07 -8.45 -5.50
N PHE A 112 -6.13 -7.63 -5.02
CA PHE A 112 -4.70 -7.95 -5.09
C PHE A 112 -4.26 -8.86 -3.94
N THR A 113 -3.26 -9.70 -4.19
CA THR A 113 -2.52 -10.38 -3.11
C THR A 113 -1.51 -9.41 -2.52
N ALA A 114 -1.83 -8.77 -1.39
CA ALA A 114 -0.99 -7.76 -0.76
C ALA A 114 -0.75 -8.01 0.73
N TYR A 115 0.50 -7.78 1.18
CA TYR A 115 0.91 -7.98 2.57
C TYR A 115 1.77 -6.82 3.06
N ALA A 116 1.61 -6.45 4.33
CA ALA A 116 2.50 -5.52 5.00
C ALA A 116 3.80 -6.24 5.40
N GLY A 117 4.91 -5.51 5.34
CA GLY A 117 6.20 -5.91 5.87
C GLY A 117 6.80 -4.80 6.72
N SER A 118 7.68 -5.17 7.65
CA SER A 118 8.41 -4.25 8.52
C SER A 118 9.78 -4.79 8.88
N ARG A 119 10.67 -3.88 9.27
CA ARG A 119 12.01 -4.20 9.79
C ARG A 119 12.42 -3.18 10.83
N ALA A 120 12.84 -3.64 12.00
CA ALA A 120 13.49 -2.80 12.98
C ALA A 120 14.84 -2.31 12.45
N ASP A 121 15.25 -1.13 12.90
CA ASP A 121 16.54 -0.51 12.61
C ASP A 121 17.28 -0.13 13.89
#